data_AF-A0A9P8FMC7-F1
#
_entry.id   AF-A0A9P8FMC7-F1
#
_cell.length_a   1.000
_cell.length_b   1.000
_cell.length_c   1.000
_cell.angle_alpha   90.00
_cell.angle_beta   90.00
_cell.angle_gamma   90.00
#
_symmetry.space_group_name_H-M   'P 1'
#
loop_
_entity.id
_entity.type
_entity.pdbx_description
1 polymer ?
#
loop_
_entity_poly.entity_id
_entity_poly.type
_entity_poly.pdbx_seq_one_letter_code
_entity_poly.pdbx_strand_id
1 'polypeptide(L)'
;MSQLYNLPPELLSRIVSYTATPPPPDPKRRHPDRYAGQHVPDGSTYAGLSYSNIALATSPAPDVASLRSLRLVSKTFEQLKLIFTTQCGSESMDNPGPEDIDFRVIVLSTFYAGLADAEKLFHLSIKSLQNITPKALMGKESTAEEIAFMNNFEVVMRRITQLGLCITVEDWDAAPENTLRQPEVHDFFGSELQEYWLGPVAAQLEYLRIYGNEEAYWGFYPAGNLPHFPALRTLILGDYSFTSEKQVQWILSHADTLEELILDDAMIGVAVSIAETYVDIPSRTIVYEKDHSSEPPGYQPKWRGRTLKSQVWKDPTRWHNLFSRFAEGLPKLRHFTINHSHWDSKAYEHADALCSAVRIERYGAFSEGVWDDFASYDAEDPDWTDWREDGNEIIKFQVEKPGCDEEDWQALNEFLAELKRRR
;
A
#
# COMPACT_ATOMS: atom_id res chain seq x y z
N MET A 1 -8.82 28.74 18.40
CA MET A 1 -8.98 29.45 17.10
C MET A 1 -8.34 30.84 17.06
N SER A 2 -8.06 31.53 18.19
CA SER A 2 -7.50 32.90 18.18
C SER A 2 -5.97 33.01 18.10
N GLN A 3 -5.22 31.90 18.14
CA GLN A 3 -3.74 31.92 18.09
C GLN A 3 -3.14 31.72 16.70
N LEU A 4 -3.92 31.23 15.72
CA LEU A 4 -3.46 31.06 14.33
C LEU A 4 -3.30 32.40 13.59
N TYR A 5 -4.05 33.44 13.99
CA TYR A 5 -4.01 34.77 13.37
C TYR A 5 -2.80 35.63 13.76
N ASN A 6 -1.97 35.17 14.71
CA ASN A 6 -0.81 35.92 15.20
C ASN A 6 0.53 35.37 14.67
N LEU A 7 0.50 34.39 13.76
CA LEU A 7 1.72 33.91 13.11
C LEU A 7 2.12 34.88 11.98
N PRO A 8 3.43 35.12 11.78
CA PRO A 8 3.93 35.93 10.67
C PRO A 8 3.39 35.41 9.33
N PRO A 9 3.02 36.30 8.38
CA PRO A 9 2.51 35.89 7.07
C PRO A 9 3.43 34.91 6.32
N GLU A 10 4.74 35.00 6.52
CA GLU A 10 5.73 34.10 5.91
C GLU A 10 5.72 32.68 6.51
N LEU A 11 5.20 32.53 7.74
CA LEU A 11 5.01 31.26 8.44
C LEU A 11 3.67 30.61 8.06
N LEU A 12 2.64 31.43 7.83
CA LEU A 12 1.34 31.00 7.31
C LEU A 12 1.42 30.53 5.85
N SER A 13 2.24 31.18 5.01
CA SER A 13 2.43 30.80 3.61
C SER A 13 3.18 29.47 3.41
N ARG A 14 3.84 28.99 4.47
CA ARG A 14 4.65 27.75 4.45
C ARG A 14 3.96 26.55 5.09
N ILE A 15 2.97 26.79 5.94
CA ILE A 15 2.25 25.74 6.68
C ILE A 15 0.96 25.30 5.95
N VAL A 16 0.46 26.03 4.96
CA VAL A 16 -0.77 25.58 4.28
C VAL A 16 -0.84 25.91 2.79
N SER A 17 -0.81 24.87 1.95
CA SER A 17 -1.51 24.92 0.66
C SER A 17 -3.01 24.73 0.91
N TYR A 18 -3.76 25.82 1.07
CA TYR A 18 -5.23 25.76 1.06
C TYR A 18 -5.69 25.78 -0.40
N THR A 19 -6.04 24.63 -0.99
CA THR A 19 -6.92 24.64 -2.16
C THR A 19 -8.35 24.45 -1.70
N ALA A 20 -9.11 25.55 -1.69
CA ALA A 20 -10.56 25.50 -1.78
C ALA A 20 -10.93 24.97 -3.17
N THR A 21 -11.67 23.87 -3.26
CA THR A 21 -12.35 23.51 -4.49
C THR A 21 -13.55 24.46 -4.70
N PRO A 22 -13.77 24.96 -5.93
CA PRO A 22 -14.89 25.87 -6.22
C PRO A 22 -16.25 25.17 -6.02
N PRO A 23 -17.34 25.92 -5.78
CA PRO A 23 -18.67 25.35 -5.73
C PRO A 23 -19.02 24.66 -7.06
N PRO A 24 -19.87 23.62 -7.03
CA PRO A 24 -20.17 22.80 -8.19
C PRO A 24 -20.71 23.64 -9.36
N PRO A 25 -20.38 23.28 -10.61
CA PRO A 25 -20.83 24.00 -11.79
C PRO A 25 -22.36 23.95 -11.95
N ASP A 26 -22.92 25.07 -12.44
CA ASP A 26 -24.34 25.31 -12.69
C ASP A 26 -24.96 24.22 -13.60
N PRO A 27 -26.10 23.61 -13.21
CA PRO A 27 -26.74 22.44 -13.87
C PRO A 27 -27.25 22.64 -15.32
N LYS A 28 -26.83 23.67 -16.05
CA LYS A 28 -27.48 24.07 -17.32
C LYS A 28 -26.64 24.07 -18.60
N ARG A 29 -25.45 23.46 -18.65
CA ARG A 29 -24.71 23.29 -19.92
C ARG A 29 -24.50 21.83 -20.28
N ARG A 30 -25.48 21.29 -21.02
CA ARG A 30 -25.37 20.02 -21.78
C ARG A 30 -24.85 20.34 -23.18
N HIS A 31 -23.85 19.61 -23.66
CA HIS A 31 -23.74 19.21 -25.06
C HIS A 31 -22.96 17.88 -25.18
N PRO A 32 -23.23 17.08 -26.23
CA PRO A 32 -23.05 15.62 -26.24
C PRO A 32 -21.78 15.19 -26.98
N ASP A 33 -21.27 14.00 -26.67
CA ASP A 33 -20.74 12.99 -27.61
C ASP A 33 -20.43 11.71 -26.80
N ARG A 34 -21.18 10.61 -26.99
CA ARG A 34 -21.05 9.55 -28.00
C ARG A 34 -19.80 8.66 -27.80
N TYR A 35 -19.96 7.56 -27.05
CA TYR A 35 -19.56 6.21 -27.45
C TYR A 35 -20.46 5.18 -26.73
N ALA A 36 -20.78 4.09 -27.43
CA ALA A 36 -21.85 3.16 -27.12
C ALA A 36 -21.31 1.85 -26.55
N GLY A 37 -21.93 1.33 -25.48
CA GLY A 37 -21.75 -0.05 -25.04
C GLY A 37 -22.00 -0.30 -23.55
N GLN A 38 -23.27 -0.51 -23.19
CA GLN A 38 -23.79 -1.25 -22.01
C GLN A 38 -23.63 -0.69 -20.57
N HIS A 39 -24.67 0.05 -20.18
CA HIS A 39 -25.45 0.02 -18.93
C HIS A 39 -24.85 -0.55 -17.61
N VAL A 40 -24.55 0.38 -16.69
CA VAL A 40 -24.95 0.32 -15.27
C VAL A 40 -25.66 1.66 -14.94
N PRO A 41 -26.74 1.69 -14.14
CA PRO A 41 -27.49 2.92 -13.89
C PRO A 41 -26.80 3.80 -12.84
N ASP A 42 -26.47 5.04 -13.21
CA ASP A 42 -25.98 6.04 -12.27
C ASP A 42 -27.09 6.44 -11.29
N GLY A 43 -26.90 6.01 -10.04
CA GLY A 43 -27.83 6.21 -8.94
C GLY A 43 -27.11 6.64 -7.66
N SER A 44 -27.29 7.91 -7.33
CA SER A 44 -27.36 8.49 -5.98
C SER A 44 -26.15 8.35 -5.04
N THR A 45 -25.52 9.49 -4.79
CA THR A 45 -24.76 9.82 -3.58
C THR A 45 -25.60 9.63 -2.31
N TYR A 46 -25.11 8.83 -1.36
CA TYR A 46 -25.50 8.90 0.05
C TYR A 46 -24.30 8.82 0.98
N ALA A 47 -24.45 9.57 2.08
CA ALA A 47 -23.46 10.06 3.02
C ALA A 47 -22.68 9.01 3.82
N GLY A 48 -21.42 9.34 4.10
CA GLY A 48 -20.58 8.75 5.14
C GLY A 48 -19.32 9.58 5.35
N LEU A 49 -19.24 10.27 6.49
CA LEU A 49 -18.06 10.89 7.10
C LEU A 49 -17.35 12.01 6.30
N SER A 50 -17.77 13.25 6.57
CA SER A 50 -17.04 14.47 6.25
C SER A 50 -15.81 14.60 7.15
N TYR A 51 -14.62 14.31 6.64
CA TYR A 51 -13.36 14.66 7.29
C TYR A 51 -12.85 16.00 6.74
N SER A 52 -12.60 16.94 7.65
CA SER A 52 -11.90 18.17 7.31
C SER A 52 -10.40 17.85 7.22
N ASN A 53 -9.93 17.61 6.00
CA ASN A 53 -8.54 17.27 5.74
C ASN A 53 -7.67 18.54 5.77
N ILE A 54 -6.66 18.56 6.64
CA ILE A 54 -5.54 19.49 6.51
C ILE A 54 -4.39 18.69 5.90
N ALA A 55 -4.14 18.93 4.61
CA ALA A 55 -2.96 18.41 3.93
C ALA A 55 -1.86 19.48 3.99
N LEU A 56 -0.71 19.14 4.58
CA LEU A 56 0.54 19.81 4.24
C LEU A 56 0.99 19.20 2.90
N ALA A 57 0.46 19.74 1.80
CA ALA A 57 1.03 19.48 0.49
C ALA A 57 2.11 20.54 0.26
N THR A 58 3.35 20.11 0.33
CA THR A 58 4.48 20.89 -0.16
C THR A 58 5.01 20.13 -1.36
N SER A 59 4.47 20.47 -2.54
CA SER A 59 5.36 20.73 -3.65
C SER A 59 5.56 22.24 -3.68
N PRO A 60 6.81 22.72 -3.55
CA PRO A 60 8.06 21.95 -3.57
C PRO A 60 8.27 21.15 -2.26
N ALA A 61 9.19 20.16 -2.29
CA ALA A 61 9.61 19.23 -1.23
C ALA A 61 9.42 19.72 0.24
N PRO A 62 9.20 18.81 1.22
CA PRO A 62 9.02 19.18 2.63
C PRO A 62 10.10 20.13 3.14
N ASP A 63 9.72 21.36 3.48
CA ASP A 63 10.65 22.35 4.03
C ASP A 63 10.92 22.08 5.51
N VAL A 64 12.13 21.61 5.84
CA VAL A 64 12.59 21.35 7.20
C VAL A 64 12.41 22.57 8.12
N ALA A 65 12.59 23.80 7.61
CA ALA A 65 12.40 25.01 8.42
C ALA A 65 10.94 25.19 8.85
N SER A 66 9.99 24.82 7.99
CA SER A 66 8.56 24.88 8.27
C SER A 66 8.15 23.81 9.28
N LEU A 67 8.71 22.60 9.16
CA LEU A 67 8.45 21.50 10.09
C LEU A 67 8.90 21.80 11.54
N ARG A 68 9.99 22.56 11.71
CA ARG A 68 10.43 23.01 13.06
C ARG A 68 9.38 23.87 13.77
N SER A 69 8.48 24.49 13.02
CA SER A 69 7.40 25.33 13.55
C SER A 69 6.13 24.53 13.87
N LEU A 70 6.05 23.24 13.50
CA LEU A 70 4.90 22.39 13.79
C LEU A 70 4.58 22.34 15.28
N ARG A 71 5.60 22.35 16.15
CA ARG A 71 5.40 22.35 17.61
C ARG A 71 4.54 23.51 18.12
N LEU A 72 4.52 24.64 17.40
CA LEU A 72 3.72 25.82 17.77
C LEU A 72 2.23 25.63 17.49
N VAL A 73 1.86 24.71 16.59
CA VAL A 73 0.50 24.52 16.09
C VAL A 73 -0.04 23.10 16.29
N SER A 74 0.84 22.14 16.61
CA SER A 74 0.53 20.71 16.63
C SER A 74 -0.48 20.29 17.69
N LYS A 75 -0.63 21.07 18.76
CA LYS A 75 -1.65 20.85 19.80
C LYS A 75 -3.10 20.91 19.29
N THR A 76 -3.30 21.39 18.08
CA THR A 76 -4.64 21.57 17.49
C THR A 76 -4.98 20.56 16.41
N PHE A 77 -4.00 19.81 15.89
CA PHE A 77 -4.25 18.88 14.79
C PHE A 77 -4.75 17.54 15.31
N GLU A 78 -5.79 17.04 14.67
CA GLU A 78 -6.35 15.71 14.86
C GLU A 78 -5.82 14.72 13.82
N GLN A 79 -5.54 15.22 12.63
CA GLN A 79 -5.04 14.47 11.48
C GLN A 79 -3.90 15.24 10.83
N LEU A 80 -2.88 14.53 10.37
CA LEU A 80 -1.75 15.12 9.68
C LEU A 80 -1.23 14.19 8.59
N LYS A 81 -0.80 14.79 7.47
CA LYS A 81 -0.19 14.10 6.35
C LYS A 81 1.18 14.67 6.04
N LEU A 82 2.19 13.81 5.94
CA LEU A 82 3.51 14.10 5.38
C LEU A 82 3.56 13.54 3.95
N ILE A 83 4.13 14.29 3.01
CA ILE A 83 4.20 13.89 1.60
C ILE A 83 5.63 14.12 1.11
N PHE A 84 6.30 13.05 0.71
CA PHE A 84 7.59 13.10 0.00
C PHE A 84 7.37 13.09 -1.52
N THR A 85 8.42 13.33 -2.29
CA THR A 85 8.39 13.04 -3.74
C THR A 85 8.28 11.53 -3.98
N THR A 86 7.68 11.14 -5.10
CA THR A 86 7.67 9.72 -5.54
C THR A 86 9.04 9.28 -6.07
N GLN A 87 9.88 10.22 -6.50
CA GLN A 87 11.27 9.90 -6.86
C GLN A 87 12.11 9.74 -5.59
N CYS A 88 12.68 8.55 -5.41
CA CYS A 88 13.68 8.24 -4.40
C CYS A 88 14.77 7.35 -5.04
N GLY A 89 15.99 7.41 -4.51
CA GLY A 89 17.07 6.51 -4.90
C GLY A 89 17.92 6.10 -3.70
N SER A 90 18.49 4.90 -3.77
CA SER A 90 19.57 4.44 -2.90
C SER A 90 20.88 5.15 -3.25
N GLU A 91 21.89 5.00 -2.38
CA GLU A 91 23.25 5.53 -2.60
C GLU A 91 23.91 5.00 -3.90
N SER A 92 23.33 3.96 -4.52
CA SER A 92 23.90 3.25 -5.67
C SER A 92 23.53 3.83 -7.05
N MET A 93 22.57 4.77 -7.11
CA MET A 93 22.14 5.36 -8.38
C MET A 93 23.00 6.55 -8.83
N ASP A 94 23.24 6.65 -10.14
CA ASP A 94 23.90 7.80 -10.78
C ASP A 94 23.08 9.11 -10.67
N ASN A 95 21.79 9.01 -10.31
CA ASN A 95 20.89 10.14 -10.09
C ASN A 95 19.94 9.86 -8.90
N PRO A 96 20.31 10.22 -7.66
CA PRO A 96 19.61 9.82 -6.43
C PRO A 96 18.21 10.46 -6.22
N GLY A 97 17.61 11.01 -7.29
CA GLY A 97 16.39 11.79 -7.21
C GLY A 97 16.56 13.14 -6.49
N PRO A 98 15.47 13.91 -6.31
CA PRO A 98 15.51 15.21 -5.65
C PRO A 98 15.59 15.13 -4.12
N GLU A 99 15.27 13.97 -3.54
CA GLU A 99 15.19 13.72 -2.08
C GLU A 99 15.96 12.44 -1.74
N ASP A 100 17.22 12.59 -1.32
CA ASP A 100 18.05 11.46 -0.87
C ASP A 100 17.60 10.92 0.50
N ILE A 101 18.18 9.78 0.90
CA ILE A 101 17.86 9.08 2.15
C ILE A 101 18.10 10.00 3.36
N ASP A 102 19.24 10.68 3.42
CA ASP A 102 19.61 11.54 4.55
C ASP A 102 18.62 12.70 4.71
N PHE A 103 18.21 13.33 3.61
CA PHE A 103 17.19 14.36 3.61
C PHE A 103 15.86 13.84 4.15
N ARG A 104 15.40 12.68 3.68
CA ARG A 104 14.15 12.05 4.14
C ARG A 104 14.20 11.72 5.64
N VAL A 105 15.34 11.24 6.14
CA VAL A 105 15.56 10.99 7.58
C VAL A 105 15.50 12.29 8.39
N ILE A 106 16.13 13.38 7.91
CA ILE A 106 16.09 14.69 8.58
C ILE A 106 14.65 15.22 8.64
N VAL A 107 13.90 15.07 7.55
CA VAL A 107 12.48 15.47 7.47
C VAL A 107 11.65 14.65 8.46
N LEU A 108 11.79 13.32 8.48
CA LEU A 108 11.08 12.45 9.43
C LEU A 108 11.42 12.82 10.89
N SER A 109 12.71 12.94 11.21
CA SER A 109 13.17 13.34 12.54
C SER A 109 12.57 14.67 13.00
N THR A 110 12.62 15.69 12.13
CA THR A 110 12.05 17.01 12.41
C THR A 110 10.53 16.97 12.56
N PHE A 111 9.86 16.19 11.70
CA PHE A 111 8.41 16.01 11.73
C PHE A 111 7.95 15.39 13.05
N TYR A 112 8.52 14.25 13.45
CA TYR A 112 8.16 13.60 14.71
C TYR A 112 8.50 14.46 15.93
N ALA A 113 9.62 15.20 15.91
CA ALA A 113 9.92 16.18 16.96
C ALA A 113 8.85 17.28 17.10
N GLY A 114 8.27 17.74 15.98
CA GLY A 114 7.16 18.70 15.98
C GLY A 114 5.85 18.14 16.53
N LEU A 115 5.67 16.82 16.48
CA LEU A 115 4.45 16.13 16.89
C LEU A 115 4.50 15.51 18.28
N ALA A 116 5.67 15.45 18.92
CA ALA A 116 5.82 14.87 20.26
C ALA A 116 4.77 15.44 21.24
N ASP A 117 4.56 16.76 21.23
CA ASP A 117 3.63 17.48 22.11
C ASP A 117 2.17 17.54 21.58
N ALA A 118 1.83 16.86 20.49
CA ALA A 118 0.53 16.99 19.82
C ALA A 118 -0.59 16.20 20.51
N GLU A 119 -1.27 16.77 21.51
CA GLU A 119 -2.25 16.04 22.35
C GLU A 119 -3.46 15.43 21.62
N LYS A 120 -3.85 15.96 20.45
CA LYS A 120 -5.08 15.58 19.75
C LYS A 120 -4.87 14.69 18.52
N LEU A 121 -3.62 14.50 18.11
CA LEU A 121 -3.31 13.79 16.87
C LEU A 121 -3.64 12.30 17.03
N PHE A 122 -4.62 11.82 16.26
CA PHE A 122 -5.01 10.42 16.23
C PHE A 122 -4.83 9.76 14.86
N HIS A 123 -4.74 10.55 13.78
CA HIS A 123 -4.49 10.07 12.42
C HIS A 123 -3.20 10.64 11.87
N LEU A 124 -2.25 9.75 11.54
CA LEU A 124 -1.04 10.09 10.81
C LEU A 124 -1.02 9.39 9.45
N SER A 125 -0.69 10.14 8.40
CA SER A 125 -0.49 9.60 7.05
C SER A 125 0.87 10.04 6.50
N ILE A 126 1.60 9.12 5.88
CA ILE A 126 2.83 9.41 5.15
C ILE A 126 2.64 8.93 3.71
N LYS A 127 2.83 9.81 2.75
CA LYS A 127 2.80 9.50 1.32
C LYS A 127 4.21 9.49 0.76
N SER A 128 4.48 8.52 -0.09
CA SER A 128 5.78 8.27 -0.70
C SER A 128 6.89 8.03 0.31
N LEU A 129 6.57 7.28 1.38
CA LEU A 129 7.56 6.81 2.35
C LEU A 129 8.50 5.84 1.65
N GLN A 130 9.78 6.19 1.53
CA GLN A 130 10.77 5.27 0.96
C GLN A 130 10.83 3.99 1.81
N ASN A 131 10.98 2.83 1.15
CA ASN A 131 11.11 1.50 1.73
C ASN A 131 12.42 1.28 2.51
N ILE A 132 12.82 2.24 3.35
CA ILE A 132 14.03 2.19 4.17
C ILE A 132 13.68 2.71 5.57
N THR A 133 13.90 1.88 6.59
CA THR A 133 13.73 2.32 7.98
C THR A 133 14.96 3.09 8.46
N PRO A 134 14.80 4.31 9.01
CA PRO A 134 15.92 5.04 9.60
C PRO A 134 16.62 4.24 10.69
N LYS A 135 17.95 4.19 10.67
CA LYS A 135 18.78 3.44 11.64
C LYS A 135 18.44 3.76 13.11
N ALA A 136 18.05 5.00 13.41
CA ALA A 136 17.58 5.42 14.72
C ALA A 136 16.42 4.56 15.24
N LEU A 137 15.47 4.20 14.38
CA LEU A 137 14.29 3.40 14.76
C LEU A 137 14.61 1.91 14.95
N MET A 138 15.74 1.45 14.42
CA MET A 138 16.16 0.05 14.47
C MET A 138 16.99 -0.29 15.73
N GLY A 139 16.96 0.57 16.75
CA GLY A 139 17.70 0.36 18.01
C GLY A 139 19.22 0.50 17.88
N LYS A 140 19.68 1.22 16.86
CA LYS A 140 21.11 1.46 16.57
C LYS A 140 21.58 2.86 16.92
N GLU A 141 20.93 3.45 17.91
CA GLU A 141 21.15 4.83 18.30
C GLU A 141 22.54 5.00 18.88
N SER A 142 23.28 5.95 18.34
CA SER A 142 24.63 6.28 18.80
C SER A 142 24.77 7.76 19.17
N THR A 143 23.88 8.60 18.64
CA THR A 143 23.88 10.06 18.83
C THR A 143 22.67 10.53 19.64
N ALA A 144 22.78 11.70 20.26
CA ALA A 144 21.68 12.29 21.01
C ALA A 144 20.48 12.62 20.11
N GLU A 145 20.75 12.96 18.85
CA GLU A 145 19.77 13.27 17.82
C GLU A 145 18.96 12.04 17.41
N GLU A 146 19.61 10.88 17.23
CA GLU A 146 18.93 9.60 16.94
C GLU A 146 18.05 9.17 18.11
N ILE A 147 18.59 9.22 19.34
CA ILE A 147 17.83 8.94 20.57
C ILE A 147 16.60 9.85 20.68
N ALA A 148 16.75 11.14 20.39
CA ALA A 148 15.64 12.07 20.39
C ALA A 148 14.60 11.73 19.31
N PHE A 149 15.04 11.33 18.12
CA PHE A 149 14.14 10.93 17.04
C PHE A 149 13.30 9.71 17.43
N MET A 150 13.92 8.61 17.88
CA MET A 150 13.16 7.41 18.31
C MET A 150 12.19 7.72 19.44
N ASN A 151 12.59 8.48 20.46
CA ASN A 151 11.69 8.84 21.56
C ASN A 151 10.48 9.63 21.06
N ASN A 152 10.69 10.61 20.17
CA ASN A 152 9.60 11.36 19.57
C ASN A 152 8.70 10.47 18.70
N PHE A 153 9.30 9.56 17.92
CA PHE A 153 8.58 8.58 17.13
C PHE A 153 7.68 7.70 18.01
N GLU A 154 8.24 7.06 19.05
CA GLU A 154 7.47 6.20 19.96
C GLU A 154 6.31 6.95 20.62
N VAL A 155 6.53 8.18 21.09
CA VAL A 155 5.49 9.00 21.72
C VAL A 155 4.34 9.27 20.76
N VAL A 156 4.63 9.60 19.50
CA VAL A 156 3.61 9.87 18.48
C VAL A 156 2.88 8.58 18.11
N MET A 157 3.62 7.50 17.84
CA MET A 157 3.06 6.22 17.39
C MET A 157 2.14 5.62 18.47
N ARG A 158 2.53 5.63 19.74
CA ARG A 158 1.68 5.13 20.84
C ARG A 158 0.35 5.87 21.01
N ARG A 159 0.21 7.07 20.45
CA ARG A 159 -0.99 7.91 20.58
C ARG A 159 -1.97 7.74 19.41
N ILE A 160 -1.47 7.51 18.20
CA ILE A 160 -2.33 7.42 17.03
C ILE A 160 -3.13 6.11 17.03
N THR A 161 -4.34 6.17 16.47
CA THR A 161 -5.21 5.01 16.23
C THR A 161 -5.47 4.80 14.75
N GLN A 162 -5.05 5.74 13.90
CA GLN A 162 -5.20 5.66 12.44
C GLN A 162 -3.86 5.92 11.77
N LEU A 163 -3.44 4.99 10.91
CA LEU A 163 -2.18 5.08 10.18
C LEU A 163 -2.40 4.83 8.68
N GLY A 164 -1.88 5.75 7.87
CA GLY A 164 -1.81 5.60 6.42
C GLY A 164 -0.37 5.64 5.93
N LEU A 165 0.06 4.64 5.18
CA LEU A 165 1.37 4.57 4.54
C LEU A 165 1.19 4.31 3.04
N CYS A 166 1.80 5.14 2.20
CA CYS A 166 2.04 4.82 0.79
C CYS A 166 3.54 4.70 0.64
N ILE A 167 3.99 3.47 0.35
CA ILE A 167 5.39 3.08 0.36
C ILE A 167 5.93 3.23 -1.06
N THR A 168 7.06 3.88 -1.21
CA THR A 168 7.77 4.03 -2.48
C THR A 168 9.02 3.16 -2.47
N VAL A 169 9.19 2.38 -3.52
CA VAL A 169 10.45 1.68 -3.82
C VAL A 169 11.23 2.41 -4.90
N GLU A 170 12.54 2.19 -4.92
CA GLU A 170 13.38 2.61 -6.04
C GLU A 170 13.01 1.82 -7.30
N ASP A 171 12.57 2.55 -8.32
CA ASP A 171 12.11 2.04 -9.61
C ASP A 171 13.28 1.95 -10.60
N TRP A 172 13.34 0.83 -11.32
CA TRP A 172 14.24 0.57 -12.44
C TRP A 172 13.45 0.32 -13.72
N ASP A 173 12.78 1.34 -14.27
CA ASP A 173 11.92 1.29 -15.46
C ASP A 173 12.57 0.54 -16.65
N ALA A 174 13.88 0.71 -16.85
CA ALA A 174 14.61 0.03 -17.92
C ALA A 174 14.77 -1.50 -17.72
N ALA A 175 14.57 -2.00 -16.50
CA ALA A 175 14.73 -3.40 -16.09
C ALA A 175 13.95 -3.64 -14.76
N PRO A 176 12.61 -3.68 -14.80
CA PRO A 176 11.75 -3.72 -13.61
C PRO A 176 11.99 -4.95 -12.73
N GLU A 177 12.52 -6.04 -13.28
CA GLU A 177 12.93 -7.21 -12.51
C GLU A 177 14.03 -6.88 -11.48
N ASN A 178 14.80 -5.80 -11.69
CA ASN A 178 15.83 -5.36 -10.75
C ASN A 178 15.25 -4.60 -9.55
N THR A 179 14.07 -3.97 -9.68
CA THR A 179 13.35 -3.35 -8.55
C THR A 179 13.14 -4.38 -7.43
N LEU A 180 12.66 -5.57 -7.78
CA LEU A 180 12.46 -6.68 -6.83
C LEU A 180 13.71 -7.54 -6.56
N ARG A 181 14.88 -7.13 -7.04
CA ARG A 181 16.18 -7.71 -6.64
C ARG A 181 16.89 -6.88 -5.59
N GLN A 182 16.41 -5.66 -5.32
CA GLN A 182 16.98 -4.82 -4.28
C GLN A 182 16.71 -5.42 -2.90
N PRO A 183 17.70 -5.49 -2.00
CA PRO A 183 17.49 -6.02 -0.66
C PRO A 183 16.50 -5.16 0.14
N GLU A 184 16.47 -3.85 -0.06
CA GLU A 184 15.67 -2.88 0.70
C GLU A 184 14.16 -3.17 0.61
N VAL A 185 13.66 -3.57 -0.57
CA VAL A 185 12.24 -3.90 -0.73
C VAL A 185 11.86 -5.16 0.07
N HIS A 186 12.77 -6.12 0.17
CA HIS A 186 12.55 -7.34 0.96
C HIS A 186 12.70 -7.11 2.46
N ASP A 187 13.73 -6.37 2.87
CA ASP A 187 13.96 -6.00 4.27
C ASP A 187 12.74 -5.24 4.81
N PHE A 188 12.29 -4.24 4.07
CA PHE A 188 11.22 -3.34 4.50
C PHE A 188 9.88 -4.06 4.63
N PHE A 189 9.35 -4.61 3.54
CA PHE A 189 8.03 -5.28 3.57
C PHE A 189 8.05 -6.58 4.37
N GLY A 190 9.17 -7.30 4.33
CA GLY A 190 9.29 -8.61 4.97
C GLY A 190 9.49 -8.56 6.48
N SER A 191 10.11 -7.51 7.03
CA SER A 191 10.38 -7.39 8.47
C SER A 191 10.19 -5.98 9.02
N GLU A 192 10.78 -4.94 8.42
CA GLU A 192 10.88 -3.64 9.07
C GLU A 192 9.55 -2.91 9.21
N LEU A 193 8.68 -3.01 8.20
CA LEU A 193 7.32 -2.46 8.23
C LEU A 193 6.54 -3.03 9.43
N GLN A 194 6.62 -4.33 9.63
CA GLN A 194 6.01 -4.99 10.78
C GLN A 194 6.62 -4.53 12.10
N GLU A 195 7.95 -4.57 12.20
CA GLU A 195 8.68 -4.43 13.46
C GLU A 195 8.68 -2.98 13.96
N TYR A 196 9.03 -2.03 13.09
CA TYR A 196 9.33 -0.65 13.48
C TYR A 196 8.19 0.33 13.19
N TRP A 197 7.37 0.08 12.17
CA TRP A 197 6.29 0.99 11.79
C TRP A 197 4.93 0.58 12.35
N LEU A 198 4.58 -0.71 12.23
CA LEU A 198 3.28 -1.22 12.65
C LEU A 198 3.29 -1.74 14.09
N GLY A 199 4.38 -2.37 14.52
CA GLY A 199 4.55 -2.92 15.87
C GLY A 199 4.22 -1.95 17.00
N PRO A 200 4.71 -0.69 16.96
CA PRO A 200 4.43 0.30 18.01
C PRO A 200 2.96 0.71 18.15
N VAL A 201 2.13 0.47 17.11
CA VAL A 201 0.73 0.91 17.06
C VAL A 201 -0.27 -0.24 17.03
N ALA A 202 0.20 -1.47 16.86
CA ALA A 202 -0.63 -2.60 16.49
C ALA A 202 -1.80 -2.86 17.46
N ALA A 203 -1.58 -2.66 18.77
CA ALA A 203 -2.59 -2.96 19.79
C ALA A 203 -3.80 -2.01 19.76
N GLN A 204 -3.62 -0.75 19.36
CA GLN A 204 -4.66 0.29 19.37
C GLN A 204 -5.11 0.73 17.97
N LEU A 205 -4.51 0.18 16.91
CA LEU A 205 -4.78 0.62 15.55
C LEU A 205 -6.20 0.20 15.12
N GLU A 206 -7.05 1.19 14.87
CA GLU A 206 -8.43 1.02 14.40
C GLU A 206 -8.56 1.18 12.88
N TYR A 207 -7.64 1.92 12.27
CA TYR A 207 -7.63 2.22 10.85
C TYR A 207 -6.23 2.03 10.28
N LEU A 208 -6.10 1.21 9.24
CA LEU A 208 -4.86 0.99 8.53
C LEU A 208 -5.07 1.14 7.03
N ARG A 209 -4.25 1.99 6.40
CA ARG A 209 -4.14 2.11 4.94
C ARG A 209 -2.69 1.86 4.54
N ILE A 210 -2.44 0.86 3.72
CA ILE A 210 -1.12 0.60 3.14
C ILE A 210 -1.27 0.48 1.63
N TYR A 211 -0.49 1.27 0.91
CA TYR A 211 -0.34 1.18 -0.54
C TYR A 211 1.12 0.88 -0.86
N GLY A 212 1.34 0.12 -1.93
CA GLY A 212 2.61 0.15 -2.63
C GLY A 212 2.75 1.46 -3.41
N ASN A 213 3.78 1.54 -4.23
CA ASN A 213 3.86 2.51 -5.32
C ASN A 213 3.80 1.76 -6.66
N GLU A 214 3.88 2.54 -7.73
CA GLU A 214 3.54 2.25 -9.12
C GLU A 214 4.15 0.98 -9.75
N GLU A 215 5.02 0.24 -9.06
CA GLU A 215 5.70 -0.94 -9.63
C GLU A 215 5.88 -2.10 -8.64
N ALA A 216 5.43 -1.94 -7.39
CA ALA A 216 5.74 -2.88 -6.33
C ALA A 216 4.46 -3.43 -5.68
N TYR A 217 3.81 -4.34 -6.40
CA TYR A 217 2.80 -5.19 -5.76
C TYR A 217 3.43 -5.98 -4.62
N TRP A 218 2.85 -5.88 -3.43
CA TRP A 218 3.36 -6.50 -2.22
C TRP A 218 2.38 -7.54 -1.69
N GLY A 219 2.81 -8.35 -0.72
CA GLY A 219 2.01 -9.44 -0.17
C GLY A 219 2.62 -10.81 -0.50
N PHE A 220 2.88 -11.07 -1.78
CA PHE A 220 3.59 -12.27 -2.22
C PHE A 220 5.11 -12.06 -2.30
N TYR A 221 5.55 -11.14 -3.17
CA TYR A 221 6.96 -10.84 -3.42
C TYR A 221 7.10 -9.36 -3.79
N PRO A 222 7.51 -8.48 -2.84
CA PRO A 222 7.96 -8.81 -1.50
C PRO A 222 6.84 -9.34 -0.59
N ALA A 223 7.20 -10.11 0.44
CA ALA A 223 6.21 -10.64 1.38
C ALA A 223 5.59 -9.54 2.24
N GLY A 224 4.28 -9.57 2.44
CA GLY A 224 3.56 -8.67 3.34
C GLY A 224 3.31 -9.28 4.71
N ASN A 225 4.34 -9.32 5.58
CA ASN A 225 4.22 -9.92 6.92
C ASN A 225 3.57 -8.95 7.91
N LEU A 226 2.25 -8.76 7.82
CA LEU A 226 1.55 -7.84 8.72
C LEU A 226 1.26 -8.47 10.09
N PRO A 227 1.35 -7.70 11.20
CA PRO A 227 0.96 -8.21 12.51
C PRO A 227 -0.58 -8.34 12.59
N HIS A 228 -1.07 -8.99 13.64
CA HIS A 228 -2.51 -8.97 13.94
C HIS A 228 -2.88 -7.69 14.69
N PHE A 229 -4.02 -7.09 14.33
CA PHE A 229 -4.48 -5.81 14.85
C PHE A 229 -5.81 -5.97 15.62
N PRO A 230 -5.79 -6.17 16.95
CA PRO A 230 -6.98 -6.57 17.71
C PRO A 230 -8.07 -5.50 17.81
N ALA A 231 -7.81 -4.26 17.36
CA ALA A 231 -8.78 -3.15 17.35
C ALA A 231 -9.18 -2.72 15.92
N LEU A 232 -8.69 -3.39 14.87
CA LEU A 232 -8.81 -2.92 13.49
C LEU A 232 -10.26 -2.96 12.99
N ARG A 233 -10.77 -1.80 12.58
CA ARG A 233 -12.13 -1.60 12.06
C ARG A 233 -12.13 -1.30 10.56
N THR A 234 -11.13 -0.56 10.07
CA THR A 234 -10.98 -0.27 8.65
C THR A 234 -9.61 -0.71 8.16
N LEU A 235 -9.61 -1.53 7.11
CA LEU A 235 -8.41 -1.99 6.41
C LEU A 235 -8.48 -1.58 4.95
N ILE A 236 -7.45 -0.88 4.48
CA ILE A 236 -7.27 -0.52 3.08
C ILE A 236 -5.92 -1.04 2.60
N LEU A 237 -5.95 -1.87 1.57
CA LEU A 237 -4.77 -2.40 0.92
C LEU A 237 -4.77 -1.98 -0.56
N GLY A 238 -3.76 -1.20 -0.93
CA GLY A 238 -3.42 -0.84 -2.30
C GLY A 238 -2.30 -1.73 -2.82
N ASP A 239 -2.35 -2.11 -4.10
CA ASP A 239 -1.29 -2.84 -4.80
C ASP A 239 -0.96 -4.18 -4.11
N TYR A 240 -1.98 -4.85 -3.58
CA TYR A 240 -1.80 -6.06 -2.80
C TYR A 240 -2.03 -7.31 -3.66
N SER A 241 -1.03 -8.20 -3.68
CA SER A 241 -1.04 -9.45 -4.45
C SER A 241 -1.41 -10.65 -3.58
N PHE A 242 -2.47 -11.35 -3.95
CA PHE A 242 -2.93 -12.60 -3.33
C PHE A 242 -2.38 -13.82 -4.10
N THR A 243 -1.66 -14.69 -3.40
CA THR A 243 -1.12 -15.95 -3.96
C THR A 243 -1.18 -17.12 -2.98
N SER A 244 -1.63 -16.87 -1.75
CA SER A 244 -1.68 -17.89 -0.72
C SER A 244 -2.86 -17.74 0.23
N GLU A 245 -3.30 -18.88 0.73
CA GLU A 245 -4.35 -18.99 1.75
C GLU A 245 -4.02 -18.23 3.04
N LYS A 246 -2.73 -18.12 3.38
CA LYS A 246 -2.28 -17.42 4.59
C LYS A 246 -2.69 -15.95 4.59
N GLN A 247 -2.65 -15.29 3.44
CA GLN A 247 -3.02 -13.88 3.31
C GLN A 247 -4.52 -13.67 3.55
N VAL A 248 -5.34 -14.58 3.01
CA VAL A 248 -6.79 -14.56 3.24
C VAL A 248 -7.10 -14.84 4.71
N GLN A 249 -6.46 -15.83 5.32
CA GLN A 249 -6.62 -16.14 6.75
C GLN A 249 -6.20 -14.99 7.65
N TRP A 250 -5.16 -14.24 7.27
CA TRP A 250 -4.75 -13.04 8.02
C TRP A 250 -5.85 -11.97 8.01
N ILE A 251 -6.48 -11.69 6.86
CA ILE A 251 -7.64 -10.76 6.81
C ILE A 251 -8.77 -11.29 7.70
N LEU A 252 -9.12 -12.58 7.55
CA LEU A 252 -10.18 -13.23 8.32
C LEU A 252 -9.90 -13.28 9.83
N SER A 253 -8.64 -13.22 10.26
CA SER A 253 -8.28 -13.17 11.68
C SER A 253 -8.86 -11.95 12.40
N HIS A 254 -9.28 -10.92 11.67
CA HIS A 254 -9.91 -9.70 12.18
C HIS A 254 -11.45 -9.77 12.20
N ALA A 255 -12.03 -10.99 12.12
CA ALA A 255 -13.47 -11.23 12.11
C ALA A 255 -14.25 -10.49 13.22
N ASP A 256 -13.62 -10.37 14.39
CA ASP A 256 -14.22 -9.79 15.59
C ASP A 256 -14.22 -8.26 15.58
N THR A 257 -13.55 -7.58 14.65
CA THR A 257 -13.45 -6.11 14.68
C THR A 257 -13.62 -5.44 13.33
N LEU A 258 -13.27 -6.10 12.22
CA LEU A 258 -13.24 -5.48 10.90
C LEU A 258 -14.64 -5.12 10.40
N GLU A 259 -14.87 -3.83 10.18
CA GLU A 259 -16.13 -3.24 9.71
C GLU A 259 -16.05 -2.79 8.24
N GLU A 260 -14.84 -2.47 7.76
CA GLU A 260 -14.60 -1.97 6.42
C GLU A 260 -13.32 -2.55 5.82
N LEU A 261 -13.43 -3.06 4.58
CA LEU A 261 -12.33 -3.61 3.81
C LEU A 261 -12.33 -2.98 2.42
N ILE A 262 -11.24 -2.32 2.05
CA ILE A 262 -11.05 -1.70 0.74
C ILE A 262 -9.80 -2.30 0.10
N LEU A 263 -9.96 -2.86 -1.09
CA LEU A 263 -8.93 -3.51 -1.88
C LEU A 263 -8.81 -2.74 -3.20
N ASP A 264 -7.86 -1.83 -3.27
CA ASP A 264 -7.63 -1.03 -4.48
C ASP A 264 -6.43 -1.59 -5.21
N ASP A 265 -6.58 -1.80 -6.51
CA ASP A 265 -5.61 -2.50 -7.33
C ASP A 265 -5.05 -3.77 -6.67
N ALA A 266 -5.94 -4.56 -6.08
CA ALA A 266 -5.57 -5.84 -5.52
C ALA A 266 -5.72 -6.93 -6.59
N MET A 267 -4.70 -7.77 -6.73
CA MET A 267 -4.68 -8.83 -7.73
C MET A 267 -4.61 -10.22 -7.10
N ILE A 268 -5.18 -11.22 -7.78
CA ILE A 268 -4.89 -12.63 -7.51
C ILE A 268 -3.87 -13.11 -8.53
N GLY A 269 -2.72 -13.58 -8.07
CA GLY A 269 -1.71 -14.24 -8.89
C GLY A 269 -2.17 -15.64 -9.28
N VAL A 270 -2.72 -15.79 -10.49
CA VAL A 270 -3.27 -17.07 -10.97
C VAL A 270 -2.18 -18.02 -11.43
N ALA A 271 -1.01 -17.48 -11.76
CA ALA A 271 0.20 -18.22 -12.00
C ALA A 271 1.40 -17.49 -11.43
N VAL A 272 2.36 -18.26 -10.96
CA VAL A 272 3.62 -17.73 -10.43
C VAL A 272 4.74 -18.60 -10.98
N SER A 273 5.76 -17.94 -11.54
CA SER A 273 7.06 -18.51 -11.89
C SER A 273 8.14 -17.82 -11.07
N ILE A 274 8.82 -18.60 -10.24
CA ILE A 274 9.92 -18.11 -9.41
C ILE A 274 10.91 -19.23 -9.15
N ALA A 275 12.19 -18.88 -8.99
CA ALA A 275 13.24 -19.85 -8.71
C ALA A 275 12.88 -20.73 -7.50
N GLU A 276 13.01 -22.06 -7.67
CA GLU A 276 12.73 -23.07 -6.64
C GLU A 276 13.49 -22.79 -5.33
N THR A 277 14.63 -22.12 -5.45
CA THR A 277 15.51 -21.75 -4.35
C THR A 277 14.82 -20.88 -3.31
N TYR A 278 13.84 -20.07 -3.71
CA TYR A 278 13.17 -19.09 -2.83
C TYR A 278 11.85 -19.59 -2.24
N VAL A 279 11.27 -20.67 -2.74
CA VAL A 279 9.90 -21.08 -2.39
C VAL A 279 9.84 -22.32 -1.50
N ASP A 280 8.84 -22.34 -0.63
CA ASP A 280 8.32 -23.56 -0.03
C ASP A 280 7.20 -24.10 -0.92
N ILE A 281 7.53 -25.09 -1.76
CA ILE A 281 6.62 -25.66 -2.75
C ILE A 281 5.26 -26.10 -2.15
N PRO A 282 5.22 -26.81 -1.00
CA PRO A 282 3.94 -27.25 -0.43
C PRO A 282 3.03 -26.09 -0.03
N SER A 283 3.58 -25.01 0.54
CA SER A 283 2.78 -23.86 0.98
C SER A 283 2.65 -22.76 -0.06
N ARG A 284 3.35 -22.85 -1.21
CA ARG A 284 3.37 -21.85 -2.28
C ARG A 284 3.71 -20.45 -1.76
N THR A 285 4.63 -20.39 -0.81
CA THR A 285 5.10 -19.12 -0.24
C THR A 285 6.59 -18.98 -0.37
N ILE A 286 7.05 -17.73 -0.42
CA ILE A 286 8.47 -17.40 -0.42
C ILE A 286 8.99 -17.60 1.00
N VAL A 287 10.12 -18.29 1.11
CA VAL A 287 10.80 -18.50 2.38
C VAL A 287 11.76 -17.35 2.56
N TYR A 288 11.53 -16.55 3.59
CA TYR A 288 12.46 -15.52 4.00
C TYR A 288 13.29 -15.99 5.19
N GLU A 289 14.49 -15.43 5.32
CA GLU A 289 15.35 -15.62 6.49
C GLU A 289 16.08 -14.32 6.85
N LYS A 290 16.52 -14.23 8.10
CA LYS A 290 17.40 -13.13 8.51
C LYS A 290 18.75 -13.29 7.81
N ASP A 291 19.14 -12.28 7.05
CA ASP A 291 20.47 -12.18 6.47
C ASP A 291 21.39 -11.45 7.43
N HIS A 292 22.36 -12.17 7.99
CA HIS A 292 23.35 -11.60 8.90
C HIS A 292 24.59 -11.05 8.19
N SER A 293 24.57 -10.98 6.85
CA SER A 293 25.67 -10.43 6.05
C SER A 293 25.76 -8.90 6.13
N SER A 294 24.65 -8.23 6.41
CA SER A 294 24.52 -6.79 6.63
C SER A 294 24.34 -6.46 8.12
N GLU A 295 24.61 -5.19 8.47
CA GLU A 295 24.37 -4.66 9.80
C GLU A 295 23.49 -3.38 9.68
N PRO A 296 22.19 -3.43 10.04
CA PRO A 296 21.48 -4.51 10.74
C PRO A 296 21.27 -5.72 9.84
N PRO A 297 21.06 -6.91 10.44
CA PRO A 297 20.69 -8.08 9.66
C PRO A 297 19.43 -7.77 8.85
N GLY A 298 19.51 -7.97 7.54
CA GLY A 298 18.36 -7.89 6.65
C GLY A 298 17.40 -9.08 6.84
N TYR A 299 16.32 -9.08 6.06
CA TYR A 299 15.36 -10.14 5.93
C TYR A 299 15.11 -10.42 4.44
N GLN A 300 15.77 -11.45 3.94
CA GLN A 300 15.89 -11.70 2.51
C GLN A 300 15.25 -13.04 2.11
N PRO A 301 14.83 -13.19 0.83
CA PRO A 301 14.46 -14.48 0.29
C PRO A 301 15.61 -15.49 0.48
N LYS A 302 15.33 -16.59 1.17
CA LYS A 302 16.31 -17.61 1.50
C LYS A 302 16.85 -18.25 0.22
N TRP A 303 18.15 -18.12 -0.01
CA TRP A 303 18.81 -18.82 -1.11
C TRP A 303 19.14 -20.27 -0.73
N ARG A 304 18.41 -21.25 -1.29
CA ARG A 304 18.61 -22.69 -0.98
C ARG A 304 19.62 -23.44 -1.87
N GLY A 305 20.36 -22.76 -2.75
CA GLY A 305 21.42 -23.37 -3.57
C GLY A 305 21.32 -23.08 -5.07
N ARG A 306 22.05 -23.82 -5.91
CA ARG A 306 22.24 -23.52 -7.35
C ARG A 306 21.19 -24.10 -8.31
N THR A 307 20.00 -24.44 -7.86
CA THR A 307 19.01 -25.04 -8.76
C THR A 307 18.33 -23.93 -9.58
N LEU A 308 18.72 -23.79 -10.85
CA LEU A 308 18.18 -22.81 -11.81
C LEU A 308 16.77 -23.15 -12.32
N LYS A 309 16.03 -24.01 -11.63
CA LYS A 309 14.70 -24.40 -12.10
C LYS A 309 13.65 -23.48 -11.47
N SER A 310 12.87 -22.82 -12.31
CA SER A 310 11.69 -22.07 -11.87
C SER A 310 10.57 -23.06 -11.51
N GLN A 311 9.89 -22.78 -10.40
CA GLN A 311 8.67 -23.46 -10.00
C GLN A 311 7.50 -22.68 -10.57
N VAL A 312 6.64 -23.37 -11.31
CA VAL A 312 5.42 -22.82 -11.85
C VAL A 312 4.23 -23.48 -11.16
N TRP A 313 3.35 -22.70 -10.55
CA TRP A 313 2.08 -23.22 -10.05
C TRP A 313 0.92 -22.35 -10.51
N LYS A 314 -0.24 -23.00 -10.66
CA LYS A 314 -1.52 -22.34 -10.92
C LYS A 314 -2.32 -22.27 -9.62
N ASP A 315 -2.80 -21.08 -9.28
CA ASP A 315 -3.71 -20.88 -8.16
C ASP A 315 -5.16 -21.00 -8.68
N PRO A 316 -5.97 -21.96 -8.19
CA PRO A 316 -7.38 -22.05 -8.56
C PRO A 316 -8.26 -20.98 -7.90
N THR A 317 -7.74 -20.21 -6.93
CA THR A 317 -8.50 -19.18 -6.21
C THR A 317 -8.97 -18.09 -7.16
N ARG A 318 -10.24 -17.70 -7.02
CA ARG A 318 -10.88 -16.61 -7.76
C ARG A 318 -11.56 -15.65 -6.81
N TRP A 319 -11.83 -14.43 -7.28
CA TRP A 319 -12.49 -13.40 -6.50
C TRP A 319 -13.88 -13.84 -6.01
N HIS A 320 -14.67 -14.56 -6.82
CA HIS A 320 -15.93 -15.14 -6.35
C HIS A 320 -15.77 -16.08 -5.16
N ASN A 321 -14.65 -16.82 -5.05
CA ASN A 321 -14.38 -17.64 -3.87
C ASN A 321 -14.07 -16.76 -2.64
N LEU A 322 -13.29 -15.70 -2.81
CA LEU A 322 -12.92 -14.79 -1.72
C LEU A 322 -14.13 -14.00 -1.20
N PHE A 323 -15.03 -13.53 -2.07
CA PHE A 323 -16.23 -12.80 -1.65
C PHE A 323 -17.12 -13.64 -0.74
N SER A 324 -17.37 -14.92 -1.08
CA SER A 324 -18.13 -15.83 -0.20
C SER A 324 -17.44 -16.01 1.15
N ARG A 325 -16.11 -16.17 1.15
CA ARG A 325 -15.34 -16.33 2.38
C ARG A 325 -15.32 -15.08 3.25
N PHE A 326 -15.26 -13.89 2.67
CA PHE A 326 -15.37 -12.64 3.41
C PHE A 326 -16.78 -12.46 3.97
N ALA A 327 -17.82 -12.84 3.21
CA ALA A 327 -19.19 -12.83 3.71
C ALA A 327 -19.36 -13.70 4.96
N GLU A 328 -18.83 -14.92 4.93
CA GLU A 328 -18.94 -15.87 6.05
C GLU A 328 -18.00 -15.55 7.21
N GLY A 329 -16.74 -15.21 6.90
CA GLY A 329 -15.67 -15.08 7.88
C GLY A 329 -15.52 -13.71 8.51
N LEU A 330 -16.16 -12.66 7.97
CA LEU A 330 -16.12 -11.30 8.53
C LEU A 330 -17.53 -10.85 8.94
N PRO A 331 -18.06 -11.33 10.08
CA PRO A 331 -19.44 -11.08 10.47
C PRO A 331 -19.73 -9.60 10.77
N LYS A 332 -18.72 -8.81 11.16
CA LYS A 332 -18.85 -7.37 11.43
C LYS A 332 -18.66 -6.49 10.20
N LEU A 333 -18.25 -7.05 9.06
CA LEU A 333 -18.03 -6.29 7.84
C LEU A 333 -19.35 -5.67 7.36
N ARG A 334 -19.31 -4.37 7.10
CA ARG A 334 -20.44 -3.53 6.66
C ARG A 334 -20.14 -2.79 5.38
N HIS A 335 -18.87 -2.56 5.09
CA HIS A 335 -18.41 -1.92 3.86
C HIS A 335 -17.33 -2.78 3.21
N PHE A 336 -17.46 -2.97 1.90
CA PHE A 336 -16.45 -3.60 1.07
C PHE A 336 -16.32 -2.80 -0.21
N THR A 337 -15.08 -2.58 -0.63
CA THR A 337 -14.77 -2.04 -1.96
C THR A 337 -13.62 -2.81 -2.59
N ILE A 338 -13.79 -3.14 -3.87
CA ILE A 338 -12.70 -3.59 -4.75
C ILE A 338 -12.67 -2.71 -5.98
N ASN A 339 -11.52 -2.19 -6.39
CA ASN A 339 -11.41 -1.40 -7.63
C ASN A 339 -10.02 -1.50 -8.23
N HIS A 340 -9.85 -0.94 -9.43
CA HIS A 340 -8.56 -0.66 -10.04
C HIS A 340 -8.51 0.84 -10.34
N SER A 341 -7.84 1.60 -9.48
CA SER A 341 -7.66 3.04 -9.65
C SER A 341 -6.43 3.30 -10.51
N HIS A 342 -6.55 4.14 -11.54
CA HIS A 342 -5.40 4.49 -12.37
C HIS A 342 -4.27 5.12 -11.54
N TRP A 343 -3.06 4.89 -11.99
CA TRP A 343 -1.79 5.08 -11.28
C TRP A 343 -1.42 6.58 -11.16
N ASP A 344 -1.78 7.39 -12.15
CA ASP A 344 -1.74 8.87 -12.09
C ASP A 344 -2.71 9.47 -11.07
N SER A 345 -3.58 8.64 -10.49
CA SER A 345 -4.69 9.11 -9.69
C SER A 345 -4.33 9.27 -8.23
N LYS A 346 -5.11 10.12 -7.60
CA LYS A 346 -5.24 10.34 -6.18
C LYS A 346 -5.76 9.08 -5.45
N ALA A 347 -5.41 7.86 -5.89
CA ALA A 347 -5.91 6.58 -5.41
C ALA A 347 -5.70 6.46 -3.90
N TYR A 348 -4.45 6.68 -3.46
CA TYR A 348 -4.13 6.76 -2.04
C TYR A 348 -4.97 7.83 -1.31
N GLU A 349 -5.21 9.01 -1.91
CA GLU A 349 -6.01 10.07 -1.29
C GLU A 349 -7.52 9.84 -1.30
N HIS A 350 -8.02 9.01 -2.21
CA HIS A 350 -9.44 8.79 -2.46
C HIS A 350 -9.88 7.36 -2.20
N ALA A 351 -9.02 6.54 -1.60
CA ALA A 351 -9.30 5.15 -1.25
C ALA A 351 -10.64 4.97 -0.53
N ASP A 352 -10.97 5.86 0.42
CA ASP A 352 -12.22 5.80 1.19
C ASP A 352 -13.47 6.17 0.38
N ALA A 353 -13.29 6.73 -0.82
CA ALA A 353 -14.35 7.17 -1.73
C ALA A 353 -14.49 6.27 -2.97
N LEU A 354 -13.74 5.16 -3.02
CA LEU A 354 -13.79 4.23 -4.14
C LEU A 354 -15.13 3.52 -4.21
N CYS A 355 -15.53 3.19 -5.44
CA CYS A 355 -16.69 2.35 -5.72
C CYS A 355 -16.22 0.95 -6.09
N SER A 356 -17.03 -0.05 -5.77
CA SER A 356 -16.74 -1.42 -6.16
C SER A 356 -16.90 -1.64 -7.66
N ALA A 357 -15.84 -2.13 -8.32
CA ALA A 357 -15.84 -2.61 -9.68
C ALA A 357 -14.84 -3.77 -9.83
N VAL A 358 -15.32 -4.91 -10.33
CA VAL A 358 -14.45 -6.02 -10.74
C VAL A 358 -13.87 -5.66 -12.11
N ARG A 359 -12.55 -5.45 -12.15
CA ARG A 359 -11.82 -5.01 -13.34
C ARG A 359 -10.98 -6.17 -13.92
N ILE A 360 -10.47 -6.02 -15.14
CA ILE A 360 -9.75 -7.13 -15.81
C ILE A 360 -8.38 -7.39 -15.17
N GLU A 361 -7.78 -6.33 -14.62
CA GLU A 361 -6.52 -6.22 -13.91
C GLU A 361 -6.49 -6.98 -12.56
N ARG A 362 -7.65 -7.48 -12.11
CA ARG A 362 -7.80 -8.21 -10.84
C ARG A 362 -7.07 -9.56 -10.80
N TYR A 363 -6.58 -10.03 -11.94
CA TYR A 363 -5.79 -11.24 -12.10
C TYR A 363 -4.49 -10.91 -12.80
N GLY A 364 -3.41 -11.53 -12.36
CA GLY A 364 -2.11 -11.42 -13.00
C GLY A 364 -1.31 -12.72 -12.89
N ALA A 365 -0.20 -12.76 -13.60
CA ALA A 365 0.84 -13.76 -13.46
C ALA A 365 2.11 -13.09 -12.93
N PHE A 366 2.87 -13.80 -12.10
CA PHE A 366 4.17 -13.33 -11.63
C PHE A 366 5.29 -14.11 -12.31
N SER A 367 6.32 -13.42 -12.80
CA SER A 367 7.53 -14.03 -13.34
C SER A 367 8.77 -13.31 -12.88
N GLU A 368 9.63 -14.01 -12.13
CA GLU A 368 11.01 -13.58 -11.79
C GLU A 368 11.23 -12.11 -11.38
N GLY A 369 10.23 -11.48 -10.73
CA GLY A 369 10.32 -10.09 -10.27
C GLY A 369 9.40 -9.12 -11.00
N VAL A 370 8.53 -9.59 -11.89
CA VAL A 370 7.55 -8.76 -12.61
C VAL A 370 6.15 -9.35 -12.45
N TRP A 371 5.17 -8.47 -12.25
CA TRP A 371 3.75 -8.79 -12.31
C TRP A 371 3.20 -8.38 -13.66
N ASP A 372 2.66 -9.34 -14.40
CA ASP A 372 1.97 -9.12 -15.66
C ASP A 372 0.46 -9.24 -15.41
N ASP A 373 -0.27 -8.14 -15.54
CA ASP A 373 -1.74 -8.21 -15.59
C ASP A 373 -2.20 -8.79 -16.93
N PHE A 374 -3.39 -9.40 -16.97
CA PHE A 374 -3.97 -9.88 -18.23
C PHE A 374 -4.61 -8.77 -19.08
N ALA A 375 -4.57 -7.51 -18.65
CA ALA A 375 -5.15 -6.39 -19.38
C ALA A 375 -4.21 -5.85 -20.46
N SER A 376 -2.90 -5.99 -20.23
CA SER A 376 -1.81 -5.57 -21.11
C SER A 376 -1.61 -6.45 -22.35
N TYR A 377 -2.21 -7.65 -22.40
CA TYR A 377 -2.04 -8.57 -23.52
C TYR A 377 -2.97 -8.23 -24.70
N ASP A 378 -2.37 -8.00 -25.87
CA ASP A 378 -3.11 -7.87 -27.13
C ASP A 378 -3.93 -9.14 -27.40
N ALA A 379 -5.13 -8.98 -27.96
CA ALA A 379 -6.05 -10.08 -28.25
C ALA A 379 -5.49 -11.15 -29.22
N GLU A 380 -4.32 -10.91 -29.83
CA GLU A 380 -3.62 -11.85 -30.71
C GLU A 380 -2.68 -12.81 -29.96
N ASP A 381 -2.35 -12.56 -28.68
CA ASP A 381 -1.61 -13.48 -27.80
C ASP A 381 -2.13 -13.35 -26.34
N PRO A 382 -3.36 -13.82 -26.06
CA PRO A 382 -4.07 -13.55 -24.81
C PRO A 382 -3.53 -14.30 -23.58
N ASP A 383 -2.38 -14.96 -23.70
CA ASP A 383 -1.87 -15.92 -22.73
C ASP A 383 -0.47 -15.55 -22.25
N TRP A 384 -0.32 -15.48 -20.93
CA TRP A 384 1.02 -15.44 -20.34
C TRP A 384 1.73 -16.74 -20.70
N THR A 385 2.89 -16.61 -21.35
CA THR A 385 3.72 -17.73 -21.77
C THR A 385 5.10 -17.63 -21.18
N ASP A 386 5.39 -18.56 -20.27
CA ASP A 386 6.73 -18.75 -19.72
C ASP A 386 7.32 -20.07 -20.19
N TRP A 387 8.63 -20.14 -20.17
CA TRP A 387 9.38 -21.27 -20.70
C TRP A 387 10.33 -21.77 -19.63
N ARG A 388 10.18 -23.03 -19.21
CA ARG A 388 11.18 -23.69 -18.34
C ARG A 388 12.06 -24.60 -19.17
N GLU A 389 13.36 -24.52 -18.96
CA GLU A 389 14.28 -25.56 -19.43
C GLU A 389 14.28 -26.73 -18.43
N ASP A 390 13.83 -27.91 -18.87
CA ASP A 390 13.97 -29.16 -18.13
C ASP A 390 14.85 -30.14 -18.91
N GLY A 391 16.15 -30.13 -18.61
CA GLY A 391 17.13 -30.90 -19.36
C GLY A 391 17.37 -30.30 -20.74
N ASN A 392 16.95 -31.00 -21.81
CA ASN A 392 17.04 -30.53 -23.20
C ASN A 392 15.67 -30.13 -23.79
N GLU A 393 14.61 -30.11 -22.98
CA GLU A 393 13.26 -29.75 -23.42
C GLU A 393 12.87 -28.36 -22.91
N ILE A 394 12.34 -27.53 -23.81
CA ILE A 394 11.72 -26.25 -23.48
C ILE A 394 10.24 -26.52 -23.19
N ILE A 395 9.84 -26.41 -21.93
CA ILE A 395 8.45 -26.58 -21.50
C ILE A 395 7.75 -25.23 -21.57
N LYS A 396 6.69 -25.20 -22.38
CA LYS A 396 5.79 -24.08 -22.62
C LYS A 396 4.67 -24.02 -21.56
N PHE A 397 4.71 -23.03 -20.67
CA PHE A 397 3.67 -22.75 -19.69
C PHE A 397 2.75 -21.65 -20.18
N GLN A 398 1.63 -22.06 -20.76
CA GLN A 398 0.57 -21.15 -21.15
C GLN A 398 -0.43 -21.03 -20.00
N VAL A 399 -0.69 -19.79 -19.59
CA VAL A 399 -1.67 -19.45 -18.58
C VAL A 399 -2.69 -18.54 -19.23
N GLU A 400 -3.87 -19.11 -19.42
CA GLU A 400 -5.02 -18.38 -19.95
C GLU A 400 -5.62 -17.50 -18.86
N LYS A 401 -6.07 -16.31 -19.27
CA LYS A 401 -6.89 -15.45 -18.41
C LYS A 401 -8.09 -16.25 -17.85
N PRO A 402 -8.42 -16.14 -16.56
CA PRO A 402 -9.62 -16.74 -16.01
C PRO A 402 -10.90 -16.27 -16.72
N GLY A 403 -11.63 -17.20 -17.33
CA GLY A 403 -12.94 -16.96 -17.95
C GLY A 403 -14.10 -16.88 -16.96
N CYS A 404 -13.91 -16.22 -15.82
CA CYS A 404 -14.89 -16.14 -14.72
C CYS A 404 -15.36 -14.71 -14.41
N ASP A 405 -15.38 -13.84 -15.43
CA ASP A 405 -15.81 -12.44 -15.30
C ASP A 405 -17.25 -12.33 -14.77
N GLU A 406 -18.17 -13.15 -15.29
CA GLU A 406 -19.58 -13.13 -14.87
C GLU A 406 -19.77 -13.67 -13.45
N GLU A 407 -19.09 -14.76 -13.09
CA GLU A 407 -19.13 -15.36 -11.76
C GLU A 407 -18.57 -14.41 -10.69
N ASP A 408 -17.44 -13.77 -10.97
CA ASP A 408 -16.86 -12.76 -10.07
C ASP A 408 -17.80 -11.57 -9.89
N TRP A 409 -18.43 -11.10 -10.97
CA TRP A 409 -19.39 -10.00 -10.89
C TRP A 409 -20.65 -10.40 -10.10
N GLN A 410 -21.25 -11.53 -10.41
CA GLN A 410 -22.41 -12.03 -9.68
C GLN A 410 -22.11 -12.19 -8.19
N ALA A 411 -20.98 -12.80 -7.84
CA ALA A 411 -20.57 -12.99 -6.45
C ALA A 411 -20.31 -11.66 -5.72
N LEU A 412 -19.69 -10.67 -6.38
CA LEU A 412 -19.55 -9.33 -5.80
C LEU A 412 -20.92 -8.70 -5.52
N ASN A 413 -21.86 -8.77 -6.45
CA ASN A 413 -23.22 -8.23 -6.25
C ASN A 413 -23.93 -8.86 -5.07
N GLU A 414 -23.91 -10.18 -4.99
CA GLU A 414 -24.51 -10.93 -3.89
C GLU A 414 -23.86 -10.57 -2.55
N PHE A 415 -22.54 -10.46 -2.53
CA PHE A 415 -21.78 -10.03 -1.36
C PHE A 415 -22.12 -8.59 -0.93
N LEU A 416 -22.14 -7.63 -1.86
CA LEU A 416 -22.52 -6.25 -1.55
C LEU A 416 -23.98 -6.16 -1.08
N ALA A 417 -24.88 -6.97 -1.62
CA ALA A 417 -26.27 -7.05 -1.17
C ALA A 417 -26.39 -7.66 0.25
N GLU A 418 -25.55 -8.64 0.59
CA GLU A 418 -25.39 -9.17 1.94
C GLU A 418 -24.93 -8.10 2.92
N LEU A 419 -23.87 -7.35 2.59
CA LEU A 419 -23.37 -6.28 3.46
C LEU A 419 -24.40 -5.18 3.68
N LYS A 420 -25.19 -4.84 2.65
CA LYS A 420 -26.31 -3.89 2.79
C LYS A 420 -27.38 -4.38 3.77
N ARG A 421 -27.60 -5.69 3.89
CA ARG A 421 -28.56 -6.28 4.85
C ARG A 421 -28.04 -6.30 6.29
N ARG A 422 -26.73 -6.14 6.51
CA ARG A 422 -26.10 -6.07 7.84
C ARG A 422 -26.09 -4.66 8.45
N ARG A 423 -26.32 -3.64 7.63
CA ARG A 423 -26.45 -2.23 8.05
C ARG A 423 -27.84 -1.98 8.62
#